data_AF-A0A4Y2LQ89-F1
#
_entry.id   AF-A0A4Y2LQ89-F1
#
_cell.length_a   1.000
_cell.length_b   1.000
_cell.length_c   1.000
_cell.angle_alpha   90.00
_cell.angle_beta   90.00
_cell.angle_gamma   90.00
#
_symmetry.space_group_name_H-M   'P 1'
#
loop_
_entity.id
_entity.type
_entity.pdbx_description
1 polymer ?
#
loop_
_entity_poly.entity_id
_entity_poly.type
_entity_poly.pdbx_seq_one_letter_code
_entity_poly.pdbx_strand_id
1 'polypeptide(L)'
;MLSSLSRSARQHSSELGFTKRSARRIWNLDLQFHPYILAVVQQLKPVDYAQSLNFAHEMEKIRKRLQNFFSNNGHHMGDVVFHS
;
A
#
# COMPACT_ATOMS: atom_id res chain seq x y z
N MET A 1 -31.96 -7.37 -11.55
CA MET A 1 -31.38 -7.60 -10.21
C MET A 1 -30.10 -6.75 -10.06
N LEU A 2 -30.19 -5.55 -9.51
CA LEU A 2 -29.05 -4.61 -9.29
C LEU A 2 -29.05 -4.05 -7.85
N SER A 3 -29.44 -4.87 -6.87
CA SER A 3 -29.63 -4.44 -5.48
C SER A 3 -28.39 -4.60 -4.57
N SER A 4 -27.20 -4.93 -5.09
CA SER A 4 -26.03 -5.25 -4.25
C SER A 4 -24.95 -4.15 -4.12
N LEU A 5 -24.99 -3.06 -4.91
CA LEU A 5 -23.98 -1.98 -4.81
C LEU A 5 -24.06 -1.17 -3.51
N SER A 6 -25.23 -1.11 -2.86
CA SER A 6 -25.43 -0.33 -1.63
C SER A 6 -24.85 -1.00 -0.38
N ARG A 7 -24.61 -2.32 -0.42
CA ARG A 7 -24.02 -3.08 0.69
C ARG A 7 -22.51 -2.84 0.82
N SER A 8 -21.75 -2.74 -0.27
CA SER A 8 -20.28 -2.56 -0.22
C SER A 8 -19.88 -1.20 0.37
N ALA A 9 -20.51 -0.11 -0.07
CA ALA A 9 -20.22 1.23 0.46
C ALA A 9 -20.45 1.36 1.96
N ARG A 10 -21.50 0.72 2.47
CA ARG A 10 -21.80 0.68 3.90
C ARG A 10 -20.82 -0.18 4.67
N GLN A 11 -20.47 -1.35 4.13
CA GLN A 11 -19.56 -2.28 4.76
C GLN A 11 -18.13 -1.73 4.83
N HIS A 12 -17.58 -1.23 3.72
CA HIS A 12 -16.26 -0.61 3.71
C HIS A 12 -16.20 0.68 4.52
N SER A 13 -17.28 1.46 4.56
CA SER A 13 -17.40 2.61 5.45
C SER A 13 -17.27 2.20 6.93
N SER A 14 -17.87 1.05 7.31
CA SER A 14 -17.77 0.50 8.65
C SER A 14 -16.39 -0.09 8.96
N GLU A 15 -15.77 -0.78 7.99
CA GLU A 15 -14.44 -1.39 8.14
C GLU A 15 -13.32 -0.34 8.21
N LEU A 16 -13.45 0.74 7.42
CA LEU A 16 -12.43 1.79 7.32
C LEU A 16 -12.67 2.97 8.27
N GLY A 17 -13.81 2.99 8.99
CA GLY A 17 -14.13 4.06 9.95
C GLY A 17 -14.50 5.41 9.32
N PHE A 18 -14.93 5.44 8.06
CA PHE A 18 -15.32 6.66 7.35
C PHE A 18 -16.84 6.72 7.17
N THR A 19 -17.40 7.90 6.89
CA THR A 19 -18.83 7.99 6.52
C THR A 19 -19.07 7.47 5.10
N LYS A 20 -20.27 6.93 4.84
CA LYS A 20 -20.68 6.46 3.50
C LYS A 20 -20.53 7.54 2.41
N ARG A 21 -20.74 8.81 2.78
CA ARG A 21 -20.60 9.95 1.87
C ARG A 21 -19.14 10.15 1.47
N SER A 22 -18.23 10.07 2.45
CA SER A 22 -16.78 10.14 2.21
C SER A 22 -16.31 8.98 1.35
N ALA A 23 -16.74 7.75 1.66
CA ALA A 23 -16.40 6.57 0.86
C ALA A 23 -16.86 6.73 -0.61
N ARG A 24 -18.11 7.16 -0.84
CA ARG A 24 -18.61 7.43 -2.19
C ARG A 24 -17.85 8.55 -2.91
N ARG A 25 -17.46 9.60 -2.19
CA ARG A 25 -16.69 10.72 -2.77
C ARG A 25 -15.33 10.24 -3.26
N ILE A 26 -14.60 9.54 -2.39
CA ILE A 26 -13.27 9.01 -2.70
C ILE A 26 -13.35 8.06 -3.89
N TRP A 27 -14.33 7.16 -3.89
CA TRP A 27 -14.46 6.18 -4.96
C TRP A 27 -14.88 6.76 -6.30
N ASN A 28 -15.89 7.64 -6.32
CA ASN A 28 -16.47 8.11 -7.57
C ASN A 28 -15.75 9.34 -8.14
N LEU A 29 -15.17 10.18 -7.29
CA LEU A 29 -14.55 11.45 -7.71
C LEU A 29 -13.03 11.38 -7.67
N ASP A 30 -12.45 10.90 -6.56
CA ASP A 30 -11.00 10.93 -6.38
C ASP A 30 -10.31 9.78 -7.14
N LEU A 31 -10.91 8.58 -7.12
CA LEU A 31 -10.38 7.38 -7.75
C LEU A 31 -11.08 7.00 -9.06
N GLN A 32 -12.23 7.62 -9.36
CA GLN A 32 -13.07 7.35 -10.54
C GLN A 32 -13.39 5.87 -10.77
N PHE A 33 -13.47 5.07 -9.71
CA PHE A 33 -13.72 3.64 -9.83
C PHE A 33 -15.20 3.37 -10.03
N HIS A 34 -15.51 2.55 -11.05
CA HIS A 34 -16.83 1.97 -11.17
C HIS A 34 -17.03 0.97 -10.01
N PRO A 35 -18.21 0.95 -9.34
CA PRO A 35 -18.47 0.09 -8.19
C PRO A 35 -18.15 -1.42 -8.38
N TYR A 36 -18.22 -1.89 -9.63
CA TYR A 36 -17.84 -3.26 -10.00
C TYR A 36 -16.33 -3.50 -9.88
N ILE A 37 -15.51 -2.51 -10.27
CA ILE A 37 -14.05 -2.58 -10.19
C ILE A 37 -13.60 -2.62 -8.72
N LEU A 38 -14.26 -1.88 -7.81
CA LEU A 38 -13.96 -1.95 -6.37
C LEU A 38 -14.15 -3.35 -5.79
N ALA A 39 -15.27 -4.02 -6.13
CA ALA A 39 -15.54 -5.37 -5.67
C ALA A 39 -14.55 -6.41 -6.23
N VAL A 40 -13.93 -6.13 -7.38
CA VAL A 40 -12.89 -6.98 -7.99
C VAL A 40 -11.52 -6.66 -7.41
N VAL A 41 -11.20 -5.38 -7.19
CA VAL A 41 -9.89 -4.90 -6.68
C VAL A 41 -9.71 -5.22 -5.21
N GLN A 42 -10.78 -5.32 -4.42
CA GLN A 42 -10.72 -5.65 -2.99
C GLN A 42 -10.72 -7.16 -2.71
N GLN A 43 -10.76 -8.02 -3.72
CA GLN A 43 -10.58 -9.46 -3.52
C GLN A 43 -9.09 -9.76 -3.40
N LEU A 44 -8.62 -10.00 -2.16
CA LEU A 44 -7.34 -10.68 -1.96
C LEU A 44 -7.45 -12.07 -2.57
N LYS A 45 -6.70 -12.30 -3.65
CA LYS A 45 -6.51 -13.64 -4.18
C LYS A 45 -5.66 -14.42 -3.18
N PRO A 46 -5.85 -15.73 -3.04
CA PRO A 46 -5.02 -16.56 -2.16
C PRO A 46 -3.50 -16.43 -2.45
N VAL A 47 -3.16 -16.12 -3.69
CA VAL A 47 -1.78 -15.92 -4.16
C VAL A 47 -1.18 -14.60 -3.65
N ASP A 48 -2.00 -13.59 -3.38
CA ASP A 48 -1.53 -12.24 -3.01
C ASP A 48 -0.79 -12.28 -1.67
N TYR A 49 -1.22 -13.13 -0.73
CA TYR A 49 -0.53 -13.29 0.55
C TYR A 49 0.91 -13.78 0.37
N ALA A 50 1.12 -14.79 -0.48
CA ALA A 50 2.46 -15.31 -0.77
C ALA A 50 3.32 -14.25 -1.48
N GLN A 51 2.74 -13.47 -2.39
CA GLN A 51 3.44 -12.37 -3.06
C GLN A 51 3.82 -11.24 -2.08
N SER A 52 2.90 -10.82 -1.21
CA SER A 52 3.17 -9.81 -0.19
C SER A 52 4.26 -10.26 0.79
N LEU A 53 4.24 -11.54 1.21
CA LEU A 53 5.26 -12.10 2.09
C LEU A 53 6.63 -12.15 1.40
N ASN A 54 6.68 -12.59 0.14
CA ASN A 54 7.92 -12.60 -0.64
C ASN A 54 8.48 -11.20 -0.84
N PHE A 55 7.61 -10.23 -1.15
CA PHE A 55 8.00 -8.83 -1.27
C PHE A 55 8.59 -8.29 0.05
N ALA A 56 7.93 -8.55 1.18
CA ALA A 56 8.43 -8.15 2.49
C ALA A 56 9.81 -8.75 2.80
N HIS A 57 10.03 -10.03 2.48
CA HIS A 57 11.33 -10.67 2.64
C HIS A 57 12.41 -10.05 1.74
N GLU A 58 12.09 -9.71 0.49
CA GLU A 58 13.03 -9.03 -0.40
C GLU A 58 13.38 -7.62 0.09
N MET A 59 12.38 -6.86 0.56
CA MET A 59 12.62 -5.53 1.15
C MET A 59 13.51 -5.62 2.39
N GLU A 60 13.33 -6.63 3.23
CA GLU A 60 14.16 -6.86 4.41
C GLU A 60 15.62 -7.19 4.02
N LYS A 61 15.84 -7.96 2.96
CA LYS A 61 17.19 -8.21 2.42
C LYS A 61 17.84 -6.92 1.92
N ILE A 62 17.09 -6.08 1.19
CA ILE A 62 17.58 -4.79 0.70
C ILE A 62 17.94 -3.88 1.87
N ARG A 63 17.07 -3.78 2.88
CA ARG A 63 17.31 -2.99 4.09
C ARG A 63 18.61 -3.40 4.78
N LYS A 64 18.85 -4.70 4.97
CA LYS A 64 20.09 -5.23 5.57
C LYS A 64 21.32 -4.92 4.72
N ARG A 65 21.23 -5.07 3.40
CA ARG A 65 22.34 -4.72 2.48
C ARG A 65 22.70 -3.24 2.58
N LEU A 66 21.70 -2.35 2.58
CA LEU A 66 21.91 -0.92 2.75
C LEU A 66 22.51 -0.60 4.11
N GLN A 67 22.01 -1.20 5.19
CA GLN A 67 22.57 -1.02 6.54
C GLN A 67 24.05 -1.45 6.60
N ASN A 68 24.40 -2.59 6.01
CA ASN A 68 25.78 -3.04 5.93
C ASN A 68 26.64 -2.11 5.07
N PHE A 69 26.12 -1.61 3.95
CA PHE A 69 26.80 -0.63 3.11
C PHE A 69 27.10 0.65 3.88
N PHE A 70 26.13 1.20 4.61
CA PHE A 70 26.34 2.41 5.42
C PHE A 70 27.27 2.16 6.61
N SER A 71 27.21 0.97 7.22
CA SER A 71 28.10 0.63 8.35
C SER A 71 29.55 0.43 7.90
N ASN A 72 29.76 -0.19 6.74
CA ASN A 72 31.09 -0.48 6.20
C ASN A 72 31.71 0.73 5.49
N ASN A 73 30.91 1.63 4.91
CA ASN A 73 31.40 2.83 4.23
C ASN A 73 31.24 4.11 5.07
N GLY A 74 30.62 4.03 6.25
CA GLY A 74 30.41 5.17 7.15
C GLY A 74 31.70 5.73 7.75
N HIS A 75 32.80 4.97 7.72
CA HIS A 75 34.14 5.46 8.08
C HIS A 75 34.83 6.28 6.98
N HIS A 76 34.35 6.24 5.73
CA HIS A 76 34.99 6.93 4.59
C HIS A 76 34.24 8.17 4.10
N MET A 77 33.10 8.51 4.69
CA MET A 77 32.33 9.72 4.34
C MET A 77 32.64 10.93 5.24
N GLY A 78 33.64 10.81 6.13
CA GLY A 78 34.13 11.92 6.95
C GLY A 78 35.02 12.92 6.19
N ASP A 79 35.51 12.57 4.99
CA ASP A 79 36.55 13.34 4.29
C ASP A 79 36.08 14.01 2.98
N VAL A 80 34.80 13.90 2.61
CA VAL A 80 34.29 14.46 1.33
C VAL A 80 33.45 15.74 1.52
N VAL A 81 33.26 16.19 2.75
CA VAL A 81 32.61 17.47 3.03
C VAL A 81 33.60 18.28 3.87
N PHE A 82 33.96 19.47 3.38
CA PHE A 82 34.96 20.42 3.91
C PHE A 82 36.42 20.19 3.48
N HIS A 83 36.69 20.44 2.19
CA HIS A 83 37.85 21.26 1.83
C HIS A 83 37.36 22.46 1.02
N SER A 84 37.85 23.64 1.42
CA SER A 84 37.58 24.97 0.89
C SER A 84 37.96 25.13 -0.59
#